data_AF-A0A1X1BTD1-F1
#
_entry.id   AF-A0A1X1BTD1-F1
#
_cell.length_a   1.000
_cell.length_b   1.000
_cell.length_c   1.000
_cell.angle_alpha   90.00
_cell.angle_beta   90.00
_cell.angle_gamma   90.00
#
_symmetry.space_group_name_H-M   'P 1'
#
loop_
_entity.id
_entity.type
_entity.pdbx_description
1 polymer ?
#
loop_
_entity_poly.entity_id
_entity_poly.type
_entity_poly.pdbx_seq_one_letter_code
_entity_poly.pdbx_strand_id
1 'polypeptide(L)'
;MQQSLYDVKSKSFTLNGIFQFTAMYAGAEGYKDDSAYECEVNKGPLPRGKYHIGQPMAKHPSAGLFVLRLTPYRDNAMCGRTGFLIHGDNGKGTASNGCIVMEIKYRKKIADSDDKELIVK
;
A
#
# COMPACT_ATOMS: atom_id res chain seq x y z
N MET A 1 -19.04 -10.87 -0.18
CA MET A 1 -17.99 -10.10 -0.90
C MET A 1 -16.78 -10.04 0.01
N GLN A 2 -15.60 -10.40 -0.48
CA GLN A 2 -14.37 -10.25 0.29
C GLN A 2 -14.00 -8.76 0.36
N GLN A 3 -13.53 -8.28 1.49
CA GLN A 3 -13.08 -6.90 1.67
C GLN A 3 -11.75 -6.86 2.38
N SER A 4 -10.70 -6.56 1.63
CA SER A 4 -9.38 -6.24 2.14
C SER A 4 -9.32 -4.78 2.58
N LEU A 5 -8.72 -4.54 3.74
CA LEU A 5 -8.54 -3.20 4.30
C LEU A 5 -7.16 -3.04 4.90
N TYR A 6 -6.49 -1.96 4.54
CA TYR A 6 -5.25 -1.47 5.11
C TYR A 6 -5.51 -0.17 5.87
N ASP A 7 -5.24 -0.19 7.17
CA ASP A 7 -5.25 1.00 8.01
C ASP A 7 -3.82 1.57 8.06
N VAL A 8 -3.65 2.81 7.61
CA VAL A 8 -2.35 3.49 7.50
C VAL A 8 -1.70 3.64 8.87
N LYS A 9 -2.48 3.99 9.91
CA LYS A 9 -1.96 4.33 11.24
C LYS A 9 -1.53 3.11 12.03
N SER A 10 -2.37 2.07 12.05
CA SER A 10 -2.04 0.81 12.72
C SER A 10 -1.16 -0.09 11.85
N LYS A 11 -1.05 0.22 10.55
CA LYS A 11 -0.47 -0.61 9.49
C LYS A 11 -1.13 -1.97 9.33
N SER A 12 -2.31 -2.16 9.92
CA SER A 12 -2.97 -3.47 9.91
C SER A 12 -3.60 -3.73 8.55
N PHE A 13 -3.37 -4.92 8.03
CA PHE A 13 -4.16 -5.49 6.95
C PHE A 13 -5.19 -6.45 7.52
N THR A 14 -6.44 -6.27 7.13
CA THR A 14 -7.56 -7.15 7.49
C THR A 14 -8.24 -7.67 6.24
N LEU A 15 -8.78 -8.88 6.31
CA LEU A 15 -9.63 -9.48 5.28
C LEU A 15 -10.96 -9.82 5.94
N ASN A 16 -12.06 -9.22 5.46
CA ASN A 16 -13.39 -9.36 6.05
C ASN A 16 -13.42 -8.98 7.54
N GLY A 17 -12.65 -7.96 7.92
CA GLY A 17 -12.51 -7.52 9.31
C GLY A 17 -11.60 -8.40 10.18
N ILE A 18 -11.08 -9.51 9.67
CA ILE A 18 -10.17 -10.39 10.40
C ILE A 18 -8.73 -9.94 10.12
N PHE A 19 -7.99 -9.62 11.17
CA PHE A 19 -6.56 -9.30 11.10
C PHE A 19 -5.76 -10.40 10.41
N GLN A 20 -4.92 -10.02 9.47
CA GLN A 20 -4.05 -10.93 8.74
C GLN A 20 -2.57 -10.71 9.10
N PHE A 21 -2.12 -9.46 9.05
CA PHE A 21 -0.74 -9.08 9.30
C PHE A 21 -0.62 -7.56 9.43
N THR A 22 0.55 -7.12 9.88
CA THR A 22 0.95 -5.71 9.93
C THR A 22 1.94 -5.44 8.82
N ALA A 23 1.72 -4.39 8.02
CA ALA A 23 2.71 -3.89 7.06
C ALA A 23 3.90 -3.26 7.80
N MET A 24 4.98 -2.95 7.07
CA MET A 24 6.15 -2.32 7.70
C MET A 24 5.89 -0.83 7.94
N TYR A 25 5.52 -0.09 6.88
CA TYR A 25 5.18 1.33 6.91
C TYR A 25 4.60 1.80 5.57
N ALA A 26 4.02 3.00 5.54
CA ALA A 26 3.75 3.77 4.34
C ALA A 26 4.20 5.22 4.52
N GLY A 27 4.79 5.84 3.49
CA GLY A 27 5.32 7.20 3.55
C GLY A 27 6.82 7.28 3.87
N ALA A 28 7.37 8.48 3.68
CA ALA A 28 8.75 8.84 3.91
C ALA A 28 9.02 9.09 5.41
N GLU A 29 10.29 9.08 5.79
CA GLU A 29 10.73 9.44 7.13
C GLU A 29 10.17 10.80 7.58
N GLY A 30 9.63 10.86 8.80
CA GLY A 30 8.92 12.04 9.32
C GLY A 30 7.42 12.11 8.97
N TYR A 31 6.94 11.31 8.02
CA TYR A 31 5.54 11.30 7.55
C TYR A 31 4.91 9.90 7.57
N LYS A 32 5.61 8.90 8.13
CA LYS A 32 5.17 7.51 8.10
C LYS A 32 3.86 7.30 8.84
N ASP A 33 3.00 6.47 8.26
CA ASP A 33 1.84 5.89 8.93
C ASP A 33 0.86 6.94 9.49
N ASP A 34 0.81 8.14 8.89
CA ASP A 34 -0.11 9.20 9.27
C ASP A 34 -0.84 9.76 8.06
N SER A 35 -2.14 9.45 7.97
CA SER A 35 -3.01 9.86 6.88
C SER A 35 -3.31 11.36 6.86
N ALA A 36 -2.96 12.11 7.92
CA ALA A 36 -3.00 13.57 7.88
C ALA A 36 -2.06 14.15 6.81
N TYR A 37 -0.98 13.43 6.46
CA TYR A 37 -0.02 13.84 5.44
C TYR A 37 -0.31 13.26 4.05
N GLU A 38 -1.47 12.65 3.82
CA GLU A 38 -1.74 11.92 2.57
C GLU A 38 -1.72 12.80 1.30
N CYS A 39 -1.82 14.12 1.44
CA CYS A 39 -1.69 15.08 0.34
C CYS A 39 -0.29 15.71 0.23
N GLU A 40 0.64 15.36 1.12
CA GLU A 40 2.04 15.77 1.04
C GLU A 40 2.76 14.98 -0.06
N VAL A 41 2.93 15.63 -1.21
CA VAL A 41 3.51 15.03 -2.42
C VAL A 41 4.91 14.49 -2.14
N ASN A 42 5.14 13.24 -2.56
CA ASN A 42 6.39 12.49 -2.37
C ASN A 42 6.87 12.33 -0.92
N LYS A 43 5.97 12.49 0.06
CA LYS A 43 6.30 12.36 1.48
C LYS A 43 5.31 11.48 2.21
N GLY A 44 4.05 11.89 2.30
CA GLY A 44 3.08 11.20 3.12
C GLY A 44 2.62 9.86 2.54
N PRO A 45 1.87 9.06 3.32
CA PRO A 45 1.28 7.81 2.87
C PRO A 45 0.37 8.03 1.65
N LEU A 46 0.03 6.95 0.95
CA LEU A 46 -0.98 7.01 -0.10
C LEU A 46 -2.31 7.57 0.41
N PRO A 47 -3.03 8.37 -0.39
CA PRO A 47 -4.38 8.83 -0.07
C PRO A 47 -5.32 7.70 0.32
N ARG A 48 -6.16 7.93 1.32
CA ARG A 48 -7.25 7.03 1.68
C ARG A 48 -8.23 6.89 0.51
N GLY A 49 -8.93 5.76 0.48
CA GLY A 49 -9.91 5.44 -0.55
C GLY A 49 -9.79 4.02 -1.06
N LYS A 50 -10.44 3.76 -2.20
CA LYS A 50 -10.53 2.44 -2.80
C LYS A 50 -9.49 2.27 -3.90
N TYR A 51 -8.79 1.14 -3.90
CA TYR A 51 -7.77 0.82 -4.89
C TYR A 51 -8.01 -0.56 -5.49
N HIS A 52 -7.78 -0.68 -6.80
CA HIS A 52 -7.63 -1.97 -7.45
C HIS A 52 -6.18 -2.48 -7.31
N ILE A 53 -6.03 -3.73 -6.89
CA ILE A 53 -4.75 -4.41 -6.74
C ILE A 53 -4.42 -5.14 -8.05
N GLY A 54 -3.40 -4.64 -8.76
CA GLY A 54 -2.93 -5.26 -9.99
C GLY A 54 -2.21 -6.58 -9.76
N GLN A 55 -2.03 -7.33 -10.86
CA GLN A 55 -1.25 -8.56 -10.88
C GLN A 55 0.21 -8.32 -10.42
N PRO A 56 0.88 -9.32 -9.83
CA PRO A 56 2.25 -9.18 -9.37
C PRO A 56 3.22 -8.93 -10.52
N MET A 57 4.01 -7.87 -10.39
CA MET A 57 5.15 -7.59 -11.25
C MET A 57 6.39 -8.28 -10.67
N ALA A 58 6.95 -9.26 -11.40
CA ALA A 58 8.13 -10.00 -10.94
C ALA A 58 9.31 -9.08 -10.62
N LYS A 59 9.53 -8.04 -11.43
CA LYS A 59 10.56 -7.01 -11.24
C LYS A 59 10.03 -5.63 -11.60
N HIS A 60 10.20 -4.67 -10.71
CA HIS A 60 9.94 -3.24 -10.93
C HIS A 60 11.28 -2.48 -10.98
N PRO A 61 11.48 -1.53 -11.92
CA PRO A 61 12.77 -0.84 -12.09
C PRO A 61 13.33 -0.19 -10.82
N SER A 62 12.45 0.37 -9.99
CA SER A 62 12.83 1.11 -8.76
C SER A 62 12.35 0.50 -7.46
N ALA A 63 11.41 -0.45 -7.50
CA ALA A 63 10.74 -0.98 -6.29
C ALA A 63 11.06 -2.46 -6.02
N GLY A 64 12.00 -3.03 -6.81
CA GLY A 64 12.52 -4.37 -6.60
C GLY A 64 11.57 -5.47 -7.06
N LEU A 65 11.62 -6.60 -6.37
CA LEU A 65 10.96 -7.84 -6.78
C LEU A 65 9.54 -7.95 -6.21
N PHE A 66 8.65 -8.59 -6.98
CA PHE A 66 7.30 -9.00 -6.57
C PHE A 66 6.40 -7.85 -6.09
N VAL A 67 6.19 -6.86 -6.93
CA VAL A 67 5.48 -5.62 -6.58
C VAL A 67 4.02 -5.68 -7.06
N LEU A 68 3.09 -5.15 -6.26
CA LEU A 68 1.68 -5.00 -6.65
C LEU A 68 1.37 -3.53 -6.94
N ARG A 69 0.80 -3.22 -8.10
CA ARG A 69 0.35 -1.86 -8.44
C ARG A 69 -0.98 -1.57 -7.74
N LEU A 70 -1.12 -0.38 -7.16
CA LEU A 70 -2.39 0.12 -6.66
C LEU A 70 -2.94 1.18 -7.61
N THR A 71 -4.07 0.89 -8.23
CA THR A 71 -4.76 1.83 -9.12
C THR A 71 -5.93 2.44 -8.35
N PRO A 72 -5.91 3.76 -8.07
CA PRO A 72 -7.00 4.39 -7.33
C PRO A 72 -8.29 4.38 -8.15
N TYR A 73 -9.41 4.21 -7.47
CA TYR A 73 -10.71 4.47 -8.06
C TYR A 73 -10.91 5.98 -8.27
N ARG A 74 -11.73 6.33 -9.27
CA ARG A 74 -11.94 7.72 -9.70
C ARG A 74 -12.44 8.65 -8.59
N ASP A 75 -13.14 8.11 -7.60
CA ASP A 75 -13.75 8.87 -6.51
C ASP A 75 -12.73 9.16 -5.38
N ASN A 76 -11.52 8.62 -5.43
CA ASN A 76 -10.47 8.93 -4.46
C ASN A 76 -9.96 10.36 -4.67
N ALA A 77 -9.85 11.12 -3.58
CA ALA A 77 -9.19 12.43 -3.56
C ALA A 77 -7.66 12.24 -3.59
N MET A 78 -7.10 12.10 -4.79
CA MET A 78 -5.69 11.71 -4.95
C MET A 78 -4.67 12.85 -4.72
N CYS A 79 -5.12 14.09 -4.55
CA CYS A 79 -4.23 15.25 -4.36
C CYS A 79 -3.15 15.38 -5.45
N GLY A 80 -3.48 15.01 -6.69
CA GLY A 80 -2.55 15.01 -7.83
C GLY A 80 -1.48 13.91 -7.81
N ARG A 81 -1.55 12.96 -6.86
CA ARG A 81 -0.57 11.88 -6.68
C ARG A 81 -1.00 10.60 -7.39
N THR A 82 -0.02 9.79 -7.80
CA THR A 82 -0.25 8.52 -8.50
C THR A 82 0.94 7.58 -8.31
N GLY A 83 0.89 6.40 -8.94
CA GLY A 83 2.03 5.49 -9.03
C GLY A 83 2.23 4.60 -7.80
N PHE A 84 1.24 4.51 -6.91
CA PHE A 84 1.32 3.76 -5.66
C PHE A 84 1.49 2.25 -5.86
N LEU A 85 2.21 1.64 -4.93
CA LEU A 85 2.63 0.25 -4.95
C LEU A 85 2.49 -0.39 -3.57
N ILE A 86 2.40 -1.73 -3.56
CA ILE A 86 2.81 -2.56 -2.43
C ILE A 86 4.15 -3.21 -2.79
N HIS A 87 5.22 -2.85 -2.09
CA HIS A 87 6.58 -3.34 -2.39
C HIS A 87 7.39 -3.64 -1.12
N GLY A 88 8.60 -4.19 -1.30
CA GLY A 88 9.51 -4.50 -0.20
C GLY A 88 10.35 -3.30 0.22
N ASP A 89 10.91 -3.36 1.43
CA ASP A 89 11.83 -2.33 1.93
C ASP A 89 13.20 -2.40 1.24
N ASN A 90 14.01 -1.35 1.41
CA ASN A 90 15.40 -1.26 0.96
C ASN A 90 16.42 -1.68 2.05
N GLY A 91 15.95 -2.19 3.20
CA GLY A 91 16.78 -2.57 4.35
C GLY A 91 17.16 -1.39 5.24
N LYS A 92 16.75 -0.16 4.91
CA LYS A 92 17.01 1.07 5.68
C LYS A 92 15.72 1.71 6.19
N GLY A 93 14.55 1.17 5.86
CA GLY A 93 13.27 1.74 6.22
C GLY A 93 12.95 3.05 5.48
N THR A 94 13.53 3.31 4.31
CA THR A 94 13.39 4.58 3.56
C THR A 94 12.96 4.38 2.12
N ALA A 95 12.40 3.23 1.78
CA ALA A 95 12.05 2.84 0.42
C ALA A 95 10.78 3.52 -0.12
N SER A 96 9.95 4.12 0.75
CA SER A 96 8.64 4.66 0.37
C SER A 96 8.57 6.18 0.52
N ASN A 97 7.91 6.79 -0.46
CA ASN A 97 7.43 8.18 -0.46
C ASN A 97 5.89 8.24 -0.50
N GLY A 98 5.24 7.13 -0.12
CA GLY A 98 3.78 6.97 -0.05
C GLY A 98 3.25 5.56 -0.30
N CYS A 99 4.02 4.70 -0.94
CA CYS A 99 3.70 3.29 -1.15
C CYS A 99 3.61 2.49 0.17
N ILE A 100 2.86 1.38 0.16
CA ILE A 100 2.81 0.44 1.28
C ILE A 100 4.04 -0.47 1.21
N VAL A 101 4.85 -0.46 2.26
CA VAL A 101 6.03 -1.32 2.39
C VAL A 101 5.67 -2.57 3.18
N MET A 102 5.94 -3.74 2.60
CA MET A 102 5.44 -5.01 3.09
C MET A 102 6.38 -6.18 2.73
N GLU A 103 6.51 -7.12 3.66
CA GLU A 103 7.25 -8.36 3.43
C GLU A 103 6.72 -9.16 2.23
N ILE A 104 7.61 -9.86 1.52
CA ILE A 104 7.27 -10.60 0.31
C ILE A 104 6.21 -11.69 0.55
N LYS A 105 6.21 -12.35 1.72
CA LYS A 105 5.25 -13.40 2.06
C LYS A 105 3.80 -12.88 2.09
N TYR A 106 3.60 -11.66 2.59
CA TYR A 106 2.29 -11.03 2.64
C TYR A 106 1.88 -10.47 1.27
N ARG A 107 2.83 -9.93 0.50
CA ARG A 107 2.57 -9.54 -0.90
C ARG A 107 2.11 -10.73 -1.74
N LYS A 108 2.73 -11.90 -1.58
CA LYS A 108 2.28 -13.15 -2.22
C LYS A 108 0.88 -13.54 -1.78
N LYS A 109 0.61 -13.52 -0.46
CA LYS A 109 -0.73 -13.79 0.08
C LYS A 109 -1.82 -12.87 -0.50
N ILE A 110 -1.52 -11.58 -0.70
CA ILE A 110 -2.43 -10.64 -1.38
C ILE A 110 -2.58 -11.00 -2.85
N ALA A 111 -1.49 -11.31 -3.55
CA ALA A 111 -1.51 -11.67 -4.97
C ALA A 111 -2.34 -12.94 -5.24
N ASP A 112 -2.24 -13.93 -4.34
CA ASP A 112 -2.93 -15.22 -4.44
C ASP A 112 -4.42 -15.13 -4.01
N SER A 113 -4.85 -14.02 -3.40
CA SER A 113 -6.24 -13.80 -3.00
C SER A 113 -7.12 -13.49 -4.21
N ASP A 114 -8.35 -14.00 -4.23
CA ASP A 114 -9.37 -13.60 -5.22
C ASP A 114 -9.85 -12.15 -5.03
N ASP A 115 -9.62 -11.57 -3.84
CA ASP A 115 -9.95 -10.17 -3.59
C ASP A 115 -8.89 -9.25 -4.21
N LYS A 116 -9.30 -8.49 -5.22
CA LYS A 116 -8.45 -7.53 -5.95
C LYS A 116 -8.75 -6.09 -5.57
N GLU A 117 -9.45 -5.86 -4.46
CA GLU A 117 -9.86 -4.55 -4.01
C GLU A 117 -9.26 -4.22 -2.65
N LEU A 118 -8.80 -2.99 -2.45
CA LEU A 118 -8.22 -2.52 -1.19
C LEU A 118 -8.89 -1.25 -0.68
N ILE A 119 -9.50 -1.42 0.50
CA ILE A 119 -9.76 -0.49 1.59
C ILE A 119 -8.60 0.31 2.17
N VAL A 120 -8.17 1.50 1.70
CA VAL A 120 -7.17 2.29 2.45
C VAL A 120 -7.87 3.27 3.40
N LYS A 121 -7.52 3.23 4.69
CA LYS A 121 -8.09 4.06 5.76
C LYS A 121 -7.03 4.72 6.62
#